data_AF-A0A524B4L0-F1
#
_entry.id   AF-A0A524B4L0-F1
#
_cell.length_a   1.000
_cell.length_b   1.000
_cell.length_c   1.000
_cell.angle_alpha   90.00
_cell.angle_beta   90.00
_cell.angle_gamma   90.00
#
_symmetry.space_group_name_H-M   'P 1'
#
loop_
_entity.id
_entity.type
_entity.pdbx_description
1 polymer ?
#
loop_
_entity_poly.entity_id
_entity_poly.type
_entity_poly.pdbx_seq_one_letter_code
_entity_poly.pdbx_strand_id
1 'polypeptide(L)' 'MLVKVHFRITRDRAGLPADFSAARRIVTTDGQSIEDIARAALAADYQVPGDAVIICKIEQ' A
#
# COMPACT_ATOMS: atom_id res chain seq x y z
N MET A 1 -6.59 -6.29 13.38
CA MET A 1 -6.91 -4.87 13.66
C MET A 1 -7.22 -4.14 12.36
N LEU A 2 -8.02 -3.08 12.39
CA LEU A 2 -8.27 -2.24 11.23
C LEU A 2 -7.44 -0.96 11.36
N VAL A 3 -6.52 -0.73 10.43
CA VAL A 3 -5.61 0.42 10.46
C VAL A 3 -5.79 1.25 9.20
N LYS A 4 -5.59 2.56 9.29
CA LYS A 4 -5.59 3.45 8.13
C LYS A 4 -4.16 3.66 7.65
N VAL A 5 -3.92 3.34 6.39
CA VAL A 5 -2.60 3.38 5.75
C VAL A 5 -2.60 4.47 4.69
N HIS A 6 -1.68 5.41 4.79
CA HIS A 6 -1.37 6.41 3.77
C HIS A 6 -0.22 5.90 2.91
N PHE A 7 -0.39 5.95 1.60
CA PHE A 7 0.56 5.37 0.65
C PHE A 7 0.68 6.22 -0.63
N ARG A 8 1.77 5.99 -1.36
CA ARG A 8 2.04 6.54 -2.67
C ARG A 8 2.39 5.43 -3.65
N ILE A 9 1.88 5.52 -4.87
CA ILE A 9 2.20 4.65 -5.99
C ILE A 9 3.08 5.44 -6.96
N THR A 10 4.31 4.97 -7.15
CA THR A 10 5.34 5.63 -7.95
C THR A 10 5.38 5.18 -9.40
N ARG A 11 4.75 4.04 -9.71
CA ARG A 11 4.60 3.52 -11.07
C ARG A 11 3.24 2.88 -11.25
N ASP A 12 2.66 3.06 -12.44
CA ASP A 12 1.42 2.42 -12.81
C ASP A 12 1.61 0.96 -13.26
N ARG A 13 0.52 0.32 -13.66
CA ARG A 13 0.51 -1.07 -14.16
C ARG A 13 1.30 -1.27 -15.46
N ALA A 14 1.55 -0.21 -16.23
CA ALA A 14 2.38 -0.23 -17.43
C ALA A 14 3.87 0.02 -17.09
N GLY A 15 4.20 0.26 -15.83
CA GLY A 15 5.54 0.57 -15.35
C GLY A 15 5.95 2.03 -15.58
N LEU A 16 5.02 2.89 -16.00
CA LEU A 16 5.29 4.31 -16.21
C LEU A 16 5.30 5.05 -14.88
N PRO A 17 6.15 6.09 -14.71
CA PRO A 17 6.13 6.93 -13.53
C PRO A 17 4.73 7.46 -13.25
N ALA A 18 4.27 7.26 -12.03
CA ALA A 18 3.00 7.75 -11.52
C ALA A 18 3.25 8.54 -10.24
N ASP A 19 2.35 9.48 -9.94
CA ASP A 19 2.37 10.21 -8.69
C ASP A 19 0.98 10.18 -8.03
N PHE A 20 0.56 8.98 -7.65
CA PHE A 20 -0.72 8.77 -7.01
C PHE A 20 -0.53 8.60 -5.51
N SER A 21 -1.23 9.40 -4.70
CA SER A 21 -1.21 9.29 -3.24
C SER A 21 -2.62 9.15 -2.69
N ALA A 22 -2.81 8.26 -1.73
CA ALA A 22 -4.12 8.01 -1.13
C ALA A 22 -4.00 7.43 0.28
N ALA A 23 -5.14 7.29 0.97
CA ALA A 23 -5.23 6.60 2.23
C ALA A 23 -6.35 5.56 2.20
N ARG A 24 -6.10 4.38 2.76
CA ARG A 24 -7.07 3.28 2.82
C ARG A 24 -7.04 2.55 4.15
N ARG A 25 -8.19 2.05 4.58
CA ARG A 25 -8.27 1.13 5.73
C ARG A 25 -7.99 -0.30 5.30
N ILE A 26 -7.04 -0.95 5.98
CA ILE A 26 -6.61 -2.31 5.69
C ILE A 26 -6.78 -3.13 6.97
N VAL A 27 -7.33 -4.33 6.81
CA VAL A 27 -7.43 -5.32 7.89
C VAL A 27 -6.09 -6.02 7.99
N THR A 28 -5.49 -5.99 9.17
CA THR A 28 -4.24 -6.68 9.47
C THR A 28 -4.45 -7.71 10.57
N THR A 29 -3.59 -8.72 10.58
CA THR A 29 -3.59 -9.80 11.56
C THR A 29 -2.40 -9.62 12.50
N ASP A 30 -2.56 -10.06 13.75
CA ASP A 30 -1.48 -10.01 14.73
C ASP A 30 -0.33 -10.96 14.32
N GLY A 31 0.91 -10.58 14.63
CA GLY A 31 2.12 -11.36 14.29
C GLY A 31 2.68 -11.16 12.88
N GLN A 32 2.10 -10.28 12.05
CA GLN A 32 2.63 -9.92 10.73
C GLN A 32 2.91 -8.41 10.62
N SER A 33 3.91 -8.05 9.80
CA SER A 33 4.22 -6.65 9.51
C SER A 33 3.04 -5.96 8.81
N ILE A 34 2.49 -4.92 9.43
CA ILE A 34 1.41 -4.10 8.86
C ILE A 34 1.82 -3.53 7.50
N GLU A 35 3.07 -3.10 7.36
CA GLU A 35 3.60 -2.54 6.12
C GLU A 35 3.61 -3.56 4.99
N ASP A 36 4.01 -4.80 5.27
CA ASP A 36 4.07 -5.84 4.25
C ASP A 36 2.67 -6.30 3.82
N ILE A 37 1.75 -6.44 4.78
CA ILE A 37 0.33 -6.71 4.47
C ILE A 37 -0.24 -5.57 3.62
N ALA A 38 -0.03 -4.33 4.03
CA ALA A 38 -0.53 -3.17 3.32
C ALA A 38 0.05 -3.07 1.91
N ARG A 39 1.37 -3.25 1.76
CA ARG A 39 2.06 -3.21 0.47
C ARG A 39 1.54 -4.29 -0.47
N ALA A 40 1.38 -5.53 0.01
CA ALA A 40 0.87 -6.63 -0.80
C ALA A 40 -0.59 -6.40 -1.24
N ALA A 41 -1.45 -5.95 -0.32
CA ALA A 41 -2.84 -5.65 -0.62
C ALA A 41 -2.98 -4.51 -1.64
N LEU A 42 -2.26 -3.41 -1.44
CA LEU A 42 -2.27 -2.25 -2.33
C LEU A 42 -1.68 -2.59 -3.71
N ALA A 43 -0.59 -3.36 -3.77
CA ALA A 43 -0.01 -3.81 -5.02
C ALA A 43 -1.00 -4.62 -5.85
N ALA A 44 -1.72 -5.55 -5.21
CA ALA A 44 -2.76 -6.35 -5.86
C ALA A 44 -3.95 -5.49 -6.35
N ASP A 45 -4.46 -4.60 -5.49
CA ASP A 45 -5.64 -3.79 -5.79
C ASP A 45 -5.40 -2.78 -6.92
N TYR A 46 -4.22 -2.16 -6.95
CA TYR A 46 -3.85 -1.20 -7.99
C TYR A 46 -3.16 -1.85 -9.19
N GLN A 47 -2.95 -3.18 -9.16
CA GLN A 47 -2.27 -3.95 -10.20
C GLN A 47 -0.87 -3.41 -10.52
N VAL A 48 -0.10 -3.10 -9.48
CA VAL A 48 1.27 -2.56 -9.58
C VAL A 48 2.27 -3.47 -8.87
N PRO A 49 3.57 -3.41 -9.21
CA PRO A 49 4.61 -4.09 -8.44
C PRO A 49 4.64 -3.63 -6.98
N GLY A 50 4.98 -4.54 -6.06
CA GLY A 50 5.05 -4.22 -4.63
C GLY A 50 6.02 -3.08 -4.30
N ASP A 51 7.15 -3.00 -5.01
CA ASP A 51 8.15 -1.94 -4.84
C ASP A 51 7.71 -0.59 -5.43
N ALA A 52 6.63 -0.55 -6.23
CA ALA A 52 5.99 0.69 -6.64
C ALA A 52 5.11 1.31 -5.54
N VAL A 53 4.81 0.57 -4.47
CA VAL A 53 3.97 1.03 -3.35
C VAL A 53 4.86 1.46 -2.19
N ILE A 54 4.79 2.75 -1.86
CA ILE A 54 5.47 3.34 -0.71
C ILE A 54 4.44 3.58 0.39
N ILE A 55 4.65 2.98 1.56
CA ILE A 55 3.85 3.28 2.75
C ILE A 55 4.44 4.53 3.41
N CYS A 56 3.63 5.56 3.58
CA CYS A 56 4.07 6.86 4.12
C CYS A 56 3.72 7.01 5.60
N LYS A 57 2.55 6.50 6.01
CA LYS A 57 2.07 6.60 7.39
C LYS A 57 1.06 5.50 7.69
N ILE A 58 1.10 4.95 8.90
CA ILE A 58 0.07 4.05 9.43
C ILE A 58 -0.56 4.73 10.65
N GLU A 59 -1.88 4.79 10.68
CA GLU A 59 -2.69 5.28 11.79
C GLU A 59 -3.52 4.10 12.33
N GLN A 60 -3.36 3.78 13.61
CA GLN A 60 -4.07 2.70 14.30
C GLN A 60 -5.31 3.21 15.03
#